data_AF-A0A5P9IVL9-F1
#
_entry.id   AF-A0A5P9IVL9-F1
#
_cell.length_a   1.000
_cell.length_b   1.000
_cell.length_c   1.000
_cell.angle_alpha   90.00
_cell.angle_beta   90.00
_cell.angle_gamma   90.00
#
_symmetry.space_group_name_H-M   'P 1'
#
loop_
_entity.id
_entity.type
_entity.pdbx_description
1 polymer ?
#
loop_
_entity_poly.entity_id
_entity_poly.type
_entity_poly.pdbx_seq_one_letter_code
_entity_poly.pdbx_strand_id
1 'polypeptide(L)'
;MDDTTLIRDYRRWLSFQHQARLDREHQAASQRLEEARASATRMTEAYRSMAEKGAGEGACYRTLFLRDHGDTALACEGWLFVRRVLAEGGSTRVRATLLTTFTLPSGRIEPGSQPAEKLTLEIFDQLNIERGMSSVVRVDRTDGGRDTRFITLLDTVRGDLRRHMV
;
A
#
# COMPACT_ATOMS: atom_id res chain seq x y z
N MET A 1 7.53 -17.20 -35.56
CA MET A 1 7.15 -16.44 -34.36
C MET A 1 7.95 -15.15 -34.42
N ASP A 2 7.29 -14.00 -34.46
CA ASP A 2 7.93 -12.69 -34.63
C ASP A 2 8.62 -12.24 -33.33
N ASP A 3 9.81 -11.63 -33.42
CA ASP A 3 10.62 -11.17 -32.28
C ASP A 3 9.82 -10.22 -31.37
N THR A 4 8.94 -9.40 -31.97
CA THR A 4 8.03 -8.51 -31.23
C THR A 4 7.05 -9.28 -30.33
N THR A 5 6.58 -10.44 -30.79
CA THR A 5 5.68 -11.31 -30.02
C THR A 5 6.43 -11.93 -28.83
N LEU A 6 7.66 -12.40 -29.07
CA LEU A 6 8.48 -13.01 -28.03
C LEU A 6 8.85 -12.01 -26.92
N ILE A 7 9.22 -10.77 -27.27
CA ILE A 7 9.53 -9.72 -26.30
C ILE A 7 8.29 -9.34 -25.47
N ARG A 8 7.12 -9.27 -26.10
CA ARG A 8 5.85 -8.97 -25.40
C ARG A 8 5.50 -10.06 -24.40
N ASP A 9 5.61 -11.32 -24.80
CA ASP A 9 5.27 -12.47 -23.96
C ASP A 9 6.26 -12.60 -22.79
N TYR A 10 7.55 -12.33 -23.04
CA TYR A 10 8.56 -12.20 -21.99
C TYR A 10 8.24 -11.10 -20.97
N ARG A 11 7.87 -9.89 -21.42
CA ARG A 11 7.48 -8.80 -20.51
C ARG A 11 6.25 -9.15 -19.68
N ARG A 12 5.27 -9.81 -20.29
CA ARG A 12 4.07 -10.29 -19.59
C ARG A 12 4.43 -11.31 -18.51
N TRP A 13 5.30 -12.25 -18.84
CA TRP A 13 5.81 -13.24 -17.87
C TRP A 13 6.54 -12.58 -16.69
N LEU A 14 7.39 -11.58 -16.94
CA LEU A 14 8.03 -10.80 -15.87
C LEU A 14 7.01 -10.11 -14.94
N SER A 15 5.94 -9.53 -15.50
CA SER A 15 4.87 -8.94 -14.69
C SER A 15 4.16 -9.97 -13.82
N PHE A 16 3.87 -11.16 -14.35
CA PHE A 16 3.26 -12.24 -13.55
C PHE A 16 4.17 -12.75 -12.44
N GLN A 17 5.47 -12.89 -12.71
CA GLN A 17 6.43 -13.26 -11.66
C GLN A 17 6.50 -12.20 -10.56
N HIS A 18 6.47 -10.92 -10.94
CA HIS A 18 6.46 -9.83 -9.98
C HIS A 18 5.16 -9.80 -9.16
N GLN A 19 4.00 -9.99 -9.81
CA GLN A 19 2.71 -10.09 -9.13
C GLN A 19 2.72 -11.20 -8.08
N ALA A 20 3.12 -12.42 -8.46
CA ALA A 20 3.16 -13.55 -7.54
C ALA A 20 4.11 -13.30 -6.34
N ARG A 21 5.18 -12.51 -6.54
CA ARG A 21 6.06 -12.07 -5.45
C ARG A 21 5.35 -11.09 -4.52
N LEU A 22 4.69 -10.07 -5.06
CA LEU A 22 3.96 -9.07 -4.27
C LEU A 22 2.80 -9.70 -3.49
N ASP A 23 2.08 -10.66 -4.09
CA ASP A 23 0.98 -11.37 -3.40
C ASP A 23 1.49 -12.11 -2.16
N ARG A 24 2.60 -12.86 -2.31
CA ARG A 24 3.24 -13.54 -1.18
C ARG A 24 3.76 -12.56 -0.13
N GLU A 25 4.35 -11.44 -0.57
CA GLU A 25 4.89 -10.43 0.34
C GLU A 25 3.78 -9.74 1.14
N HIS A 26 2.68 -9.36 0.48
CA HIS A 26 1.51 -8.76 1.11
C HIS A 26 0.88 -9.73 2.12
N GLN A 27 0.69 -10.99 1.72
CA GLN A 27 0.16 -12.03 2.60
C GLN A 27 1.06 -12.25 3.83
N ALA A 28 2.38 -12.37 3.63
CA ALA A 28 3.32 -12.57 4.72
C ALA A 28 3.35 -11.37 5.68
N ALA A 29 3.28 -10.14 5.15
CA ALA A 29 3.23 -8.95 5.99
C ALA A 29 1.90 -8.84 6.76
N SER A 30 0.78 -9.20 6.13
CA SER A 30 -0.53 -9.29 6.80
C SER A 30 -0.48 -10.28 7.96
N GLN A 31 0.07 -11.47 7.73
CA GLN A 31 0.22 -12.50 8.76
C GLN A 31 1.10 -12.02 9.93
N ARG A 32 2.21 -11.32 9.65
CA ARG A 32 3.05 -10.76 10.72
C ARG A 32 2.31 -9.71 11.57
N LEU A 33 1.44 -8.91 10.96
CA LEU A 33 0.61 -7.95 11.70
C LEU A 33 -0.39 -8.67 12.63
N GLU A 34 -1.00 -9.76 12.16
CA GLU A 34 -1.86 -10.63 12.96
C GLU A 34 -1.10 -11.27 14.13
N GLU A 35 0.05 -11.88 13.85
CA GLU A 35 0.89 -12.56 14.85
C GLU A 35 1.43 -11.59 15.92
N ALA A 36 1.78 -10.36 15.51
CA ALA A 36 2.21 -9.31 16.41
C ALA A 36 1.08 -8.71 17.25
N ARG A 37 -0.18 -9.09 16.98
CA ARG A 37 -1.40 -8.52 17.59
C ARG A 37 -1.36 -6.99 17.56
N ALA A 38 -0.93 -6.44 16.42
CA ALA A 38 -0.86 -5.00 16.24
C ALA A 38 -2.28 -4.40 16.37
N SER A 39 -2.41 -3.34 17.16
CA SER A 39 -3.66 -2.61 17.33
C SER A 39 -3.72 -1.37 16.43
N ALA A 40 -4.93 -0.87 16.19
CA ALA A 40 -5.14 0.41 15.52
C ALA A 40 -4.36 1.56 16.20
N THR A 41 -4.23 1.55 17.52
CA THR A 41 -3.46 2.57 18.27
C THR A 41 -1.98 2.55 17.89
N ARG A 42 -1.33 1.38 17.92
CA ARG A 42 0.08 1.25 17.56
C ARG A 42 0.32 1.59 16.08
N MET A 43 -0.61 1.20 15.22
CA MET A 43 -0.57 1.56 13.80
C MET A 43 -0.70 3.08 13.61
N THR A 44 -1.58 3.73 14.37
CA THR A 44 -1.75 5.19 14.34
C THR A 44 -0.47 5.93 14.72
N GLU A 45 0.24 5.48 15.75
CA GLU A 45 1.54 6.05 16.15
C GLU A 45 2.59 5.88 15.06
N ALA A 46 2.64 4.72 14.41
CA ALA A 46 3.53 4.50 13.28
C ALA A 46 3.26 5.49 12.13
N TYR A 47 2.00 5.70 11.75
CA TYR A 47 1.62 6.67 10.72
C TYR A 47 1.89 8.12 11.14
N ARG A 48 1.78 8.47 12.43
CA ARG A 48 2.17 9.80 12.94
C ARG A 48 3.67 10.04 12.76
N SER A 49 4.50 9.05 13.13
CA SER A 49 5.95 9.13 12.91
C SER A 49 6.30 9.25 11.42
N MET A 50 5.60 8.52 10.55
CA MET A 50 5.76 8.68 9.09
C MET A 50 5.38 10.09 8.61
N ALA A 51 4.33 10.70 9.17
CA ALA A 51 3.92 12.06 8.82
C ALA A 51 4.97 13.10 9.23
N GLU A 52 5.54 12.97 10.44
CA GLU A 52 6.61 13.84 10.94
C GLU A 52 7.86 13.75 10.06
N LYS A 53 8.31 12.53 9.74
CA LYS A 53 9.42 12.29 8.80
C LYS A 53 9.11 12.75 7.38
N GLY A 54 7.85 12.60 6.94
CA GLY A 54 7.38 13.12 5.66
C GLY A 54 7.50 14.65 5.58
N ALA A 55 7.14 15.36 6.64
CA ALA A 55 7.23 16.81 6.71
C ALA A 55 8.67 17.32 6.79
N GLY A 56 9.54 16.67 7.58
CA GLY A 56 10.93 17.09 7.77
C GLY A 56 11.88 16.65 6.65
N GLU A 57 11.76 15.42 6.19
CA GLU A 57 12.74 14.76 5.32
C GLU A 57 12.18 14.41 3.93
N GLY A 58 10.89 14.66 3.67
CA GLY A 58 10.24 14.23 2.44
C GLY A 58 10.09 12.71 2.33
N ALA A 59 10.14 11.99 3.46
CA ALA A 59 10.13 10.53 3.49
C ALA A 59 8.89 9.92 2.80
N CYS A 60 9.15 9.12 1.77
CA CYS A 60 8.15 8.28 1.10
C CYS A 60 8.43 6.82 1.43
N TYR A 61 7.41 6.07 1.83
CA TYR A 61 7.55 4.70 2.30
C TYR A 61 7.05 3.72 1.25
N ARG A 62 7.72 2.59 1.08
CA ARG A 62 7.18 1.53 0.22
C ARG A 62 5.90 0.97 0.83
N THR A 63 4.87 0.86 0.01
CA THR A 63 3.54 0.41 0.44
C THR A 63 3.00 -0.63 -0.51
N LEU A 64 2.51 -1.73 0.05
CA LEU A 64 1.73 -2.74 -0.63
C LEU A 64 0.26 -2.53 -0.34
N PHE A 65 -0.60 -2.74 -1.33
CA PHE A 65 -2.05 -2.64 -1.17
C PHE A 65 -2.73 -3.61 -2.12
N LEU A 66 -3.96 -4.01 -1.80
CA LEU A 66 -4.76 -4.84 -2.69
C LEU A 66 -5.68 -3.97 -3.53
N ARG A 67 -5.72 -4.24 -4.84
CA ARG A 67 -6.68 -3.63 -5.75
C ARG A 67 -7.71 -4.64 -6.18
N ASP A 68 -8.99 -4.29 -6.04
CA ASP A 68 -10.12 -5.11 -6.46
C ASP A 68 -10.28 -5.12 -7.98
N HIS A 69 -10.44 -6.31 -8.53
CA HIS A 69 -10.71 -6.62 -9.94
C HIS A 69 -11.99 -7.47 -10.12
N GLY A 70 -12.95 -7.37 -9.19
CA GLY A 70 -14.21 -8.10 -9.19
C GLY A 70 -14.09 -9.38 -8.38
N ASP A 71 -13.68 -10.46 -9.02
CA ASP A 71 -13.60 -11.79 -8.39
C ASP A 71 -12.28 -12.03 -7.64
N THR A 72 -11.33 -11.09 -7.76
CA THR A 72 -10.01 -11.22 -7.16
C THR A 72 -9.44 -9.87 -6.77
N ALA A 73 -8.58 -9.86 -5.75
CA ALA A 73 -7.83 -8.70 -5.34
C ALA A 73 -6.33 -8.97 -5.54
N LEU A 74 -5.65 -8.10 -6.27
CA LEU A 74 -4.25 -8.27 -6.65
C LEU A 74 -3.36 -7.30 -5.87
N ALA A 75 -2.21 -7.79 -5.37
CA ALA A 75 -1.24 -6.94 -4.71
C ALA A 75 -0.61 -5.95 -5.72
N CYS A 76 -0.68 -4.67 -5.37
CA CYS A 76 -0.03 -3.57 -6.05
C CYS A 76 1.08 -3.01 -5.16
N GLU A 77 2.00 -2.26 -5.77
CA GLU A 77 3.10 -1.60 -5.07
C GLU A 77 3.10 -0.11 -5.40
N GLY A 78 3.40 0.71 -4.41
CA GLY A 78 3.67 2.12 -4.59
C GLY A 78 4.49 2.70 -3.46
N TRP A 79 4.66 4.02 -3.52
CA TRP A 79 5.30 4.81 -2.48
C TRP A 79 4.28 5.75 -1.86
N LEU A 80 4.12 5.66 -0.55
CA LEU A 80 3.18 6.46 0.21
C LEU A 80 3.91 7.60 0.90
N PHE A 81 3.51 8.82 0.59
CA PHE A 81 3.88 10.03 1.31
C PHE A 81 2.76 10.42 2.27
N VAL A 82 2.98 10.22 3.57
CA VAL A 82 1.99 10.54 4.60
C VAL A 82 2.04 12.05 4.90
N ARG A 83 0.93 12.75 4.66
CA ARG A 83 0.84 14.21 4.88
C ARG A 83 0.44 14.56 6.30
N ARG A 84 -0.57 13.87 6.85
CA ARG A 84 -1.04 14.05 8.22
C ARG A 84 -1.94 12.90 8.67
N VAL A 85 -2.02 12.72 9.98
CA VAL A 85 -2.94 11.80 10.65
C VAL A 85 -3.96 12.61 11.44
N LEU A 86 -5.24 12.29 11.29
CA LEU A 86 -6.37 12.95 11.94
C LEU A 86 -7.08 11.89 12.81
N ALA A 87 -7.19 12.11 14.11
CA ALA A 87 -7.91 11.22 15.01
C ALA A 87 -9.09 11.98 15.61
N GLU A 88 -10.30 11.72 15.10
CA GLU A 88 -11.53 12.41 15.51
C GLU A 88 -12.68 11.39 15.60
N GLY A 89 -13.52 11.49 16.63
CA GLY A 89 -14.77 10.71 16.71
C GLY A 89 -14.62 9.18 16.73
N GLY A 90 -13.49 8.65 17.20
CA GLY A 90 -13.23 7.20 17.26
C GLY A 90 -12.70 6.57 15.96
N SER A 91 -12.45 7.38 14.92
CA SER A 91 -11.80 6.96 13.67
C SER A 91 -10.46 7.68 13.51
N THR A 92 -9.46 6.95 13.00
CA THR A 92 -8.18 7.54 12.60
C THR A 92 -8.07 7.57 11.09
N ARG A 93 -8.02 8.78 10.51
CA ARG A 93 -7.86 9.02 9.09
C ARG A 93 -6.44 9.47 8.77
N VAL A 94 -5.87 8.95 7.70
CA VAL A 94 -4.54 9.33 7.20
C VAL A 94 -4.72 10.00 5.85
N ARG A 95 -4.27 11.25 5.71
CA ARG A 95 -4.19 11.91 4.40
C ARG A 95 -2.81 11.66 3.83
N ALA A 96 -2.75 11.09 2.63
CA ALA A 96 -1.50 10.73 2.00
C ALA A 96 -1.53 10.97 0.48
N THR A 97 -0.36 10.82 -0.14
CA THR A 97 -0.19 10.76 -1.58
C THR A 97 0.47 9.45 -1.94
N LEU A 98 -0.10 8.72 -2.88
CA LEU A 98 0.38 7.44 -3.37
C LEU A 98 0.93 7.60 -4.78
N LEU A 99 2.19 7.21 -4.96
CA LEU A 99 2.80 7.04 -6.27
C LEU A 99 2.87 5.55 -6.58
N THR A 100 1.94 5.05 -7.41
CA THR A 100 1.91 3.64 -7.80
C THR A 100 3.10 3.31 -8.70
N THR A 101 3.85 2.25 -8.36
CA THR A 101 5.02 1.80 -9.13
C THR A 101 4.84 0.39 -9.72
N PHE A 102 3.77 -0.31 -9.35
CA PHE A 102 3.39 -1.55 -10.02
C PHE A 102 1.90 -1.83 -9.94
N THR A 103 1.33 -2.29 -11.06
CA THR A 103 0.06 -3.03 -11.12
C THR A 103 0.22 -4.15 -12.15
N LEU A 104 -0.52 -5.26 -12.03
CA LEU A 104 -0.44 -6.32 -13.04
C LEU A 104 -0.72 -5.83 -14.48
N PRO A 105 -1.76 -5.00 -14.75
CA PRO A 105 -2.04 -4.52 -16.10
C PRO A 105 -0.96 -3.60 -16.69
N SER A 106 -0.31 -2.78 -15.85
CA SER A 106 0.71 -1.83 -16.30
C SER A 106 2.14 -2.36 -16.18
N GLY A 107 2.36 -3.45 -15.44
CA GLY A 107 3.69 -3.87 -15.03
C GLY A 107 4.35 -2.84 -14.12
N ARG A 108 5.68 -2.70 -14.23
CA ARG A 108 6.45 -1.66 -13.52
C ARG A 108 6.16 -0.29 -14.12
N ILE A 109 5.89 0.67 -13.26
CA ILE A 109 5.60 2.06 -13.58
C ILE A 109 6.75 2.90 -13.04
N GLU A 110 7.39 3.67 -13.92
CA GLU A 110 8.48 4.56 -13.53
C GLU A 110 7.95 5.74 -12.71
N PRO A 111 8.57 6.11 -11.58
CA PRO A 111 8.21 7.32 -10.84
C PRO A 111 8.10 8.56 -11.73
N GLY A 112 6.97 9.28 -11.63
CA GLY A 112 6.71 10.48 -12.41
C GLY A 112 6.15 10.25 -13.82
N SER A 113 6.07 8.99 -14.29
CA SER A 113 5.40 8.67 -15.56
C SER A 113 3.87 8.74 -15.46
N GLN A 114 3.33 8.62 -14.25
CA GLN A 114 1.92 8.78 -13.92
C GLN A 114 1.77 9.75 -12.74
N PRO A 115 0.65 10.50 -12.67
CA PRO A 115 0.41 11.41 -11.56
C PRO A 115 0.27 10.63 -10.25
N ALA A 116 0.80 11.19 -9.17
CA ALA A 116 0.54 10.65 -7.84
C ALA A 116 -0.90 10.95 -7.41
N GLU A 117 -1.49 10.02 -6.66
CA GLU A 117 -2.88 10.10 -6.26
C GLU A 117 -2.99 10.57 -4.80
N LYS A 118 -3.84 11.56 -4.55
CA LYS A 118 -4.21 11.92 -3.16
C LYS A 118 -5.24 10.93 -2.67
N LEU A 119 -5.01 10.36 -1.50
CA LEU A 119 -5.90 9.39 -0.90
C LEU A 119 -6.08 9.60 0.60
N THR A 120 -7.12 8.96 1.12
CA THR A 120 -7.51 9.01 2.52
C THR A 120 -7.67 7.60 3.03
N LEU A 121 -6.76 7.19 3.90
CA LEU A 121 -6.83 5.92 4.57
C LEU A 121 -7.59 6.04 5.89
N GLU A 122 -8.15 4.95 6.35
CA GLU A 122 -8.69 4.77 7.68
C GLU A 122 -8.00 3.59 8.36
N ILE A 123 -7.58 3.78 9.61
CA ILE A 123 -6.99 2.76 10.46
C ILE A 123 -8.07 2.32 11.45
N PHE A 124 -8.33 1.02 11.50
CA PHE A 124 -9.33 0.45 12.41
C PHE A 124 -9.02 -1.01 12.74
N ASP A 125 -9.60 -1.49 13.82
CA ASP A 125 -9.53 -2.87 14.27
C ASP A 125 -10.72 -3.64 13.67
N GLN A 126 -10.44 -4.65 12.83
CA GLN A 126 -11.45 -5.52 12.25
C GLN A 126 -11.61 -6.78 13.11
N LEU A 127 -12.85 -7.04 13.55
CA LEU A 127 -13.19 -8.29 14.23
C LEU A 127 -13.24 -9.45 13.23
N ASN A 128 -12.51 -10.52 13.54
CA ASN A 128 -12.56 -11.80 12.86
C ASN A 128 -13.34 -12.80 13.72
N ILE A 129 -14.61 -13.00 13.35
CA ILE A 129 -15.53 -13.88 14.08
C ILE A 129 -15.16 -15.36 13.90
N GLU A 130 -14.69 -15.74 12.71
CA GLU A 130 -14.36 -17.13 12.36
C GLU A 130 -13.15 -17.67 13.13
N ARG A 131 -12.23 -16.78 13.55
CA ARG A 131 -11.05 -17.11 14.35
C ARG A 131 -11.23 -16.72 15.82
N GLY A 132 -12.34 -17.13 16.43
CA GLY A 132 -12.56 -17.02 17.87
C GLY A 132 -12.65 -15.59 18.41
N MET A 133 -13.24 -14.66 17.64
CA MET A 133 -13.35 -13.23 17.97
C MET A 133 -11.99 -12.56 18.20
N SER A 134 -11.02 -12.82 17.31
CA SER A 134 -9.76 -12.07 17.27
C SER A 134 -9.95 -10.73 16.55
N SER A 135 -9.12 -9.74 16.88
CA SER A 135 -9.08 -8.45 16.17
C SER A 135 -7.79 -8.33 15.36
N VAL A 136 -7.90 -7.80 14.13
CA VAL A 136 -6.77 -7.53 13.25
C VAL A 136 -6.84 -6.07 12.81
N VAL A 137 -5.76 -5.34 13.01
CA VAL A 137 -5.66 -3.97 12.50
C VAL A 137 -5.68 -3.96 10.97
N ARG A 138 -6.48 -3.08 10.39
CA ARG A 138 -6.60 -2.86 8.95
C ARG A 138 -6.42 -1.39 8.62
N VAL A 139 -5.85 -1.14 7.44
CA VAL A 139 -5.73 0.19 6.86
C VAL A 139 -6.32 0.14 5.46
N ASP A 140 -7.43 0.84 5.25
CA ASP A 140 -8.12 0.85 3.96
C ASP A 140 -8.29 2.25 3.43
N ARG A 141 -8.39 2.37 2.10
CA ARG A 141 -8.81 3.62 1.48
C ARG A 141 -10.30 3.85 1.70
N THR A 142 -10.67 5.11 1.85
CA THR A 142 -12.05 5.53 2.13
C THR A 142 -12.62 6.56 1.17
N ASP A 143 -11.75 7.20 0.38
CA ASP A 143 -12.14 8.20 -0.63
C ASP A 143 -12.09 7.65 -2.07
N GLY A 144 -12.06 6.32 -2.21
CA GLY A 144 -12.06 5.60 -3.48
C GLY A 144 -12.39 4.13 -3.26
N GLY A 145 -12.94 3.46 -4.27
CA GLY A 145 -13.64 2.18 -4.10
C GLY A 145 -12.88 0.90 -4.46
N ARG A 146 -11.57 0.93 -4.74
CA ARG A 146 -10.86 -0.27 -5.24
C ARG A 146 -9.63 -0.70 -4.45
N ASP A 147 -9.06 0.17 -3.62
CA ASP A 147 -7.80 -0.13 -2.95
C ASP A 147 -8.02 -0.38 -1.45
N THR A 148 -7.50 -1.50 -0.95
CA THR A 148 -7.69 -1.95 0.44
C THR A 148 -6.42 -2.58 1.00
N ARG A 149 -6.41 -2.87 2.30
CA ARG A 149 -5.35 -3.61 3.00
C ARG A 149 -3.96 -3.02 2.75
N PHE A 150 -3.83 -1.73 2.97
CA PHE A 150 -2.56 -1.01 2.86
C PHE A 150 -1.59 -1.48 3.95
N ILE A 151 -0.38 -1.85 3.54
CA ILE A 151 0.75 -2.21 4.39
C ILE A 151 1.93 -1.34 4.00
N THR A 152 2.30 -0.41 4.87
CA THR A 152 3.42 0.51 4.67
C THR A 152 4.64 0.03 5.43
N LEU A 153 5.74 -0.20 4.72
CA LEU A 153 6.96 -0.80 5.25
C LEU A 153 7.89 0.29 5.79
N LEU A 154 8.11 0.29 7.11
CA LEU A 154 8.89 1.31 7.82
C LEU A 154 10.39 1.28 7.52
N ASP A 155 10.91 0.13 7.07
CA ASP A 155 12.32 -0.11 6.78
C ASP A 155 12.73 0.34 5.36
N THR A 156 11.76 0.65 4.50
CA THR A 156 11.99 0.96 3.08
C THR A 156 11.53 2.39 2.77
N VAL A 157 12.47 3.34 2.86
CA VAL A 157 12.24 4.79 2.75
C VAL A 157 13.02 5.41 1.60
N ARG A 158 12.39 6.37 0.92
CA ARG A 158 12.98 7.20 -0.13
C ARG A 158 12.56 8.67 -0.01
N GLY A 159 13.51 9.58 0.12
CA GLY A 159 13.25 11.03 0.09
C GLY A 159 13.22 11.62 -1.33
N ASP A 160 13.95 11.00 -2.27
CA ASP A 160 14.08 11.49 -3.66
C ASP A 160 12.75 11.51 -4.43
N LEU A 161 11.80 10.67 -4.01
CA LEU A 161 10.47 10.58 -4.62
C LEU A 161 9.56 11.77 -4.29
N ARG A 162 9.89 12.59 -3.29
CA ARG A 162 9.05 13.70 -2.82
C ARG A 162 8.63 14.65 -3.95
N ARG A 163 9.51 14.87 -4.92
CA ARG A 163 9.26 15.73 -6.11
C ARG A 163 8.10 15.24 -6.99
N HIS A 164 7.75 13.95 -6.91
CA HIS A 164 6.65 13.34 -7.66
C HIS A 164 5.34 13.29 -6.86
N MET A 165 5.32 13.77 -5.61
CA MET A 165 4.21 13.61 -4.66
C MET A 165 3.30 14.85 -4.53
N VAL A 166 3.30 15.75 -5.53
CA VAL A 166 2.62 17.04 -5.50
C VAL A 166 1.11 16.88 -5.74
#